data_AF-A0A7Y6XKK1-F1
#
_entry.id   AF-A0A7Y6XKK1-F1
#
_cell.length_a   1.000
_cell.length_b   1.000
_cell.length_c   1.000
_cell.angle_alpha   90.00
_cell.angle_beta   90.00
_cell.angle_gamma   90.00
#
_symmetry.space_group_name_H-M   'P 1'
#
loop_
_entity.id
_entity.type
_entity.pdbx_description
1 polymer ?
#
loop_
_entity_poly.entity_id
_entity_poly.type
_entity_poly.pdbx_seq_one_letter_code
_entity_poly.pdbx_strand_id
1 'polypeptide(L)'
;MSREQVVHQSPLLYRVLREEDGTLVIEVVVGGIAMSAVRVRLTEAEAEAFTREGSAFSDRLAKDIMASPPFGGRSYDPPTG
;
A
#
# COMPACT_ATOMS: atom_id res chain seq x y z
N MET A 1 -0.73 19.47 -5.49
CA MET A 1 -1.15 18.60 -4.37
C MET A 1 -2.16 17.62 -4.95
N SER A 2 -1.70 16.41 -5.29
CA SER A 2 -2.57 15.33 -5.73
C SER A 2 -3.52 14.97 -4.59
N ARG A 3 -4.83 14.91 -4.87
CA ARG A 3 -5.87 14.54 -3.91
C ARG A 3 -5.89 13.02 -3.68
N GLU A 4 -4.90 12.50 -2.95
CA GLU A 4 -4.92 11.11 -2.49
C GLU A 4 -6.03 10.93 -1.45
N GLN A 5 -6.90 9.93 -1.64
CA GLN A 5 -7.95 9.57 -0.69
C GLN A 5 -7.60 8.27 0.02
N VAL A 6 -7.62 8.27 1.36
CA VAL A 6 -7.52 7.02 2.14
C VAL A 6 -8.81 6.22 1.97
N VAL A 7 -8.70 5.04 1.36
CA VAL A 7 -9.83 4.10 1.15
C VAL A 7 -9.94 3.12 2.32
N HIS A 8 -8.79 2.71 2.86
CA HIS A 8 -8.72 1.81 4.00
C HIS A 8 -7.46 2.10 4.81
N GLN A 9 -7.53 1.96 6.13
CA GLN A 9 -6.40 2.16 7.00
C GLN A 9 -6.36 1.04 8.05
N SER A 10 -5.27 0.28 8.04
CA SER A 10 -4.94 -0.61 9.15
C SER A 10 -4.51 0.25 10.34
N PRO A 11 -4.84 -0.13 11.59
CA PRO A 11 -4.47 0.64 12.77
C PRO A 11 -2.98 0.93 12.89
N LEU A 12 -2.10 0.06 12.35
CA LEU A 12 -0.65 0.15 12.56
C LEU A 12 0.22 -0.17 11.34
N LEU A 13 -0.28 -0.95 10.36
CA LEU A 13 0.62 -1.61 9.40
C LEU A 13 0.65 -0.97 8.02
N TYR A 14 -0.48 -0.51 7.51
CA TYR A 14 -0.60 -0.01 6.14
C TYR A 14 -1.84 0.86 5.96
N ARG A 15 -1.88 1.59 4.85
CA ARG A 15 -3.09 2.24 4.33
C ARG A 15 -3.21 2.01 2.84
N VAL A 16 -4.44 1.90 2.35
CA VAL A 16 -4.77 1.87 0.93
C VAL A 16 -5.25 3.26 0.53
N LEU A 17 -4.59 3.83 -0.46
CA LEU A 17 -4.84 5.14 -1.03
C LEU A 17 -5.45 4.99 -2.42
N ARG A 18 -6.27 5.94 -2.82
CA ARG A 18 -6.74 6.13 -4.20
C ARG A 18 -6.15 7.43 -4.73
N GLU A 19 -5.35 7.32 -5.80
CA GLU A 19 -4.81 8.46 -6.55
C GLU A 19 -5.93 9.10 -7.40
N GLU A 20 -5.67 10.30 -7.95
CA GLU A 20 -6.68 11.07 -8.71
C GLU A 20 -7.17 10.36 -9.97
N ASP A 21 -6.32 9.52 -10.57
CA ASP A 21 -6.64 8.69 -11.74
C ASP A 21 -7.44 7.42 -11.39
N GLY A 22 -7.72 7.20 -10.09
CA GLY A 22 -8.40 6.02 -9.58
C GLY A 22 -7.47 4.86 -9.24
N THR A 23 -6.17 4.98 -9.47
CA THR A 23 -5.17 3.96 -9.13
C THR A 23 -5.16 3.71 -7.62
N LEU A 24 -5.17 2.43 -7.23
CA LEU A 24 -5.02 2.04 -5.83
C LEU A 24 -3.54 1.85 -5.49
N VAL A 25 -3.14 2.39 -4.34
CA VAL A 25 -1.78 2.28 -3.81
C VAL A 25 -1.87 1.74 -2.40
N ILE A 26 -1.07 0.73 -2.07
CA ILE A 26 -0.86 0.33 -0.68
C ILE A 26 0.43 0.97 -0.17
N GLU A 27 0.34 1.73 0.91
CA GLU A 27 1.48 2.26 1.65
C GLU A 27 1.65 1.41 2.91
N VAL A 28 2.82 0.77 3.03
CA VAL A 28 3.13 -0.19 4.09
C VAL A 28 4.27 0.35 4.93
N VAL A 29 4.09 0.37 6.25
CA VAL A 29 5.15 0.73 7.19
C VAL A 29 6.14 -0.43 7.27
N VAL A 30 7.41 -0.15 6.98
CA VAL A 30 8.52 -1.11 6.98
C VAL A 30 9.62 -0.66 7.95
N GLY A 31 10.02 -1.57 8.84
CA GLY A 31 11.14 -1.39 9.76
C GLY A 31 10.74 -1.14 11.23
N GLY A 32 11.53 -1.68 12.15
CA GLY A 32 11.24 -1.65 13.60
C GLY A 32 11.57 -0.34 14.32
N ILE A 33 12.64 0.38 13.93
CA ILE A 33 13.17 1.53 14.71
C ILE A 33 12.99 2.88 14.00
N ALA A 34 13.06 2.92 12.67
CA ALA A 34 12.97 4.17 11.89
C ALA A 34 11.58 4.43 11.25
N MET A 35 10.62 3.51 11.40
CA MET A 35 9.28 3.56 10.78
C MET A 35 9.28 4.18 9.37
N SER A 36 10.03 3.57 8.45
CA SER A 36 9.94 3.97 7.04
C SER A 36 8.63 3.44 6.46
N ALA A 37 8.18 3.99 5.34
CA ALA A 37 7.07 3.44 4.59
C ALA A 37 7.48 3.24 3.12
N VAL A 38 6.91 2.23 2.49
CA VAL A 38 7.03 2.00 1.05
C VAL A 38 5.64 1.98 0.43
N ARG A 39 5.54 2.49 -0.80
CA ARG A 39 4.30 2.45 -1.58
C ARG A 39 4.41 1.44 -2.71
N VAL A 40 3.31 0.75 -2.99
CA VAL A 40 3.17 -0.16 -4.12
C VAL A 40 1.87 0.16 -4.83
N ARG A 41 1.93 0.47 -6.13
CA ARG A 41 0.74 0.57 -6.99
C ARG A 41 0.17 -0.83 -7.19
N LEU A 42 -1.13 -0.98 -6.92
CA LEU A 42 -1.85 -2.22 -7.19
C LEU A 42 -2.02 -2.35 -8.70
N THR A 43 -1.77 -3.56 -9.20
CA THR A 43 -2.20 -3.99 -10.54
C THR A 43 -3.72 -4.09 -10.60
N GLU A 44 -4.28 -4.19 -11.80
CA GLU A 44 -5.72 -4.39 -11.98
C GLU A 44 -6.23 -5.64 -11.23
N ALA A 45 -5.51 -6.76 -11.33
CA ALA A 45 -5.86 -8.00 -10.64
C ALA A 45 -5.83 -7.86 -9.11
N GLU A 46 -4.87 -7.10 -8.56
CA GLU A 46 -4.78 -6.82 -7.13
C GLU A 46 -5.87 -5.85 -6.66
N ALA A 47 -6.24 -4.87 -7.49
CA ALA A 47 -7.34 -3.94 -7.22
C ALA A 47 -8.71 -4.67 -7.23
N GLU A 48 -8.90 -5.62 -8.14
CA GLU A 48 -10.06 -6.51 -8.15
C GLU A 48 -10.09 -7.41 -6.92
N ALA A 49 -8.94 -7.98 -6.53
CA ALA A 49 -8.83 -8.78 -5.31
C ALA A 49 -9.15 -7.97 -4.06
N PHE A 50 -8.65 -6.73 -3.96
CA PHE A 50 -9.03 -5.81 -2.90
C PHE A 50 -10.53 -5.51 -2.87
N THR A 51 -11.15 -5.29 -4.04
CA THR A 51 -12.59 -5.04 -4.11
C THR A 51 -13.42 -6.23 -3.63
N ARG A 52 -12.97 -7.45 -3.94
CA ARG A 52 -13.66 -8.71 -3.60
C ARG A 52 -13.44 -9.14 -2.15
N GLU A 53 -12.24 -8.91 -1.61
CA GLU A 53 -11.78 -9.49 -0.34
C GLU A 53 -11.52 -8.44 0.76
N GLY A 54 -11.47 -7.16 0.39
CA GLY A 54 -11.26 -6.05 1.31
C GLY A 54 -9.93 -6.14 2.06
N SER A 55 -9.98 -5.90 3.37
CA SER A 55 -8.79 -5.86 4.23
C SER A 55 -8.04 -7.18 4.29
N ALA A 56 -8.70 -8.33 4.06
CA ALA A 56 -8.03 -9.63 4.10
C ALA A 56 -6.97 -9.77 2.99
N PHE A 57 -7.21 -9.19 1.82
CA PHE A 57 -6.22 -9.11 0.74
C PHE A 57 -5.07 -8.19 1.14
N SER A 58 -5.40 -6.97 1.59
CA SER A 58 -4.40 -5.97 1.98
C SER A 58 -3.52 -6.42 3.13
N ASP A 59 -4.05 -7.19 4.09
CA ASP A 59 -3.29 -7.77 5.20
C ASP A 59 -2.23 -8.77 4.70
N ARG A 60 -2.56 -9.60 3.70
CA ARG A 60 -1.60 -10.54 3.11
C ARG A 60 -0.56 -9.81 2.28
N LEU A 61 -1.00 -8.87 1.44
CA LEU A 61 -0.10 -8.07 0.62
C LEU A 61 0.87 -7.25 1.47
N ALA A 62 0.39 -6.62 2.55
CA ALA A 62 1.24 -5.88 3.47
C ALA A 62 2.27 -6.79 4.16
N LYS A 63 1.90 -8.02 4.53
CA LYS A 63 2.85 -9.00 5.08
C LYS A 63 3.93 -9.38 4.07
N ASP A 64 3.56 -9.58 2.81
CA ASP A 64 4.50 -9.91 1.74
C ASP A 64 5.47 -8.74 1.48
N ILE A 65 4.95 -7.50 1.46
CA ILE A 65 5.77 -6.28 1.34
C ILE A 65 6.68 -6.11 2.56
N MET A 66 6.19 -6.31 3.78
CA MET A 66 7.04 -6.24 4.98
C MET A 66 8.15 -7.28 4.98
N ALA A 67 7.88 -8.48 4.46
CA ALA A 67 8.87 -9.55 4.36
C ALA A 67 9.93 -9.29 3.27
N SER A 68 9.57 -8.56 2.21
CA SER A 68 10.47 -8.15 1.13
C SER A 68 10.14 -6.73 0.66
N PRO A 69 10.69 -5.68 1.33
CA PRO A 69 10.30 -4.29 1.07
C PRO A 69 10.45 -3.81 -0.38
N PRO A 70 11.49 -4.23 -1.15
CA PRO A 70 11.57 -3.89 -2.58
C PRO A 70 10.41 -4.42 -3.42
N PHE A 71 9.68 -5.42 -2.90
CA PHE A 71 8.50 -6.07 -3.48
C PHE A 71 8.62 -6.32 -5.00
N GLY A 72 9.62 -7.12 -5.38
CA GLY A 72 9.88 -7.42 -6.79
C GLY A 72 10.30 -6.21 -7.65
N GLY A 73 10.80 -5.14 -7.02
CA GLY A 73 11.18 -3.89 -7.68
C GLY A 73 10.02 -2.90 -7.91
N ARG A 74 8.82 -3.19 -7.37
CA ARG A 74 7.62 -2.37 -7.56
C ARG A 74 7.44 -1.28 -6.49
N SER A 75 8.16 -1.38 -5.38
CA SER A 75 8.06 -0.42 -4.28
C SER A 75 8.71 0.91 -4.65
N TYR A 76 8.13 2.00 -4.19
CA TYR A 76 8.71 3.35 -4.28
C TYR A 76 8.52 4.09 -2.97
N ASP A 77 9.36 5.10 -2.74
CA ASP A 77 9.26 5.91 -1.54
C ASP A 77 7.98 6.77 -1.57
N PRO A 78 7.30 6.94 -0.42
CA PRO A 78 6.23 7.91 -0.32
C PRO A 78 6.75 9.31 -0.64
N PRO A 79 5.91 10.19 -1.22
CA PRO A 79 6.30 11.56 -1.49
C PRO A 79 6.73 12.23 -0.18
N THR A 80 7.95 12.79 -0.19
CA THR A 80 8.42 13.67 0.87
C THR A 80 7.62 14.96 0.80
N GLY A 81 6.78 15.21 1.82
CA GLY A 81 6.06 16.46 2.00
C GLY A 81 6.98 17.65 2.29
#